data_AF-A0A9P7UWY9-F1
#
_entry.id   AF-A0A9P7UWY9-F1
#
_cell.length_a   1.000
_cell.length_b   1.000
_cell.length_c   1.000
_cell.angle_alpha   90.00
_cell.angle_beta   90.00
_cell.angle_gamma   90.00
#
_symmetry.space_group_name_H-M   'P 1'
#
loop_
_entity.id
_entity.type
_entity.pdbx_description
1 polymer ?
#
loop_
_entity_poly.entity_id
_entity_poly.type
_entity_poly.pdbx_seq_one_letter_code
_entity_poly.pdbx_strand_id
1 'polypeptide(L)'
;MLKTGFDYEGSEIILKVMDGAPANWSTMLTTQSYGTAEDLQTAMRYHEETLMDLDRERPRFSNQRDDSDHTFKPAYVPWSYLVGTCTDLPPPQFPKDDSNISKKTTPKAKGARPCHHCGSELHWDKECKYSKRTACVRLCEISVDDLEAQDEYEELFDNLSDNKTLQDFDSALQSSKSSNLEGCSTNQPDSETQTYHVTATSHEATIFKATMPPFKQPLNRQTHC
;
A
#
# COMPACT_ATOMS: atom_id res chain seq x y z
N MET A 1 36.76 -8.09 -54.40
CA MET A 1 37.06 -8.14 -52.97
C MET A 1 36.54 -6.87 -52.33
N LEU A 2 35.34 -6.88 -51.74
CA LEU A 2 34.79 -5.72 -51.06
C LEU A 2 35.20 -5.79 -49.59
N LYS A 3 36.16 -4.94 -49.22
CA LYS A 3 36.66 -4.76 -47.86
C LYS A 3 35.89 -3.58 -47.25
N THR A 4 34.65 -3.79 -46.83
CA THR A 4 33.92 -2.82 -45.99
C THR A 4 34.09 -3.22 -44.54
N GLY A 5 35.32 -3.08 -44.03
CA GLY A 5 35.57 -3.11 -42.60
C GLY A 5 35.18 -1.75 -42.05
N PHE A 6 33.90 -1.59 -41.69
CA PHE A 6 33.54 -0.53 -40.77
C PHE A 6 33.99 -1.01 -39.40
N ASP A 7 35.07 -0.41 -38.88
CA ASP A 7 35.49 -0.56 -37.50
C ASP A 7 34.49 0.23 -36.64
N TYR A 8 33.30 -0.33 -36.45
CA TYR A 8 32.33 0.22 -35.52
C TYR A 8 32.85 -0.03 -34.10
N GLU A 9 32.92 1.04 -33.31
CA GLU A 9 33.22 0.93 -31.89
C GLU A 9 32.11 0.12 -31.20
N GLY A 10 32.47 -0.75 -30.25
CA GLY A 10 31.53 -1.67 -29.61
C GLY A 10 30.29 -0.97 -29.05
N SER A 11 30.45 0.25 -28.54
CA SER A 11 29.38 1.12 -28.07
C SER A 11 28.40 1.54 -29.17
N GLU A 12 28.86 1.86 -30.37
CA GLU A 12 28.02 2.22 -31.52
C GLU A 12 27.21 1.00 -32.01
N ILE A 13 27.83 -0.18 -31.99
CA ILE A 13 27.14 -1.45 -32.30
C ILE A 13 26.03 -1.72 -31.29
N ILE A 14 26.32 -1.57 -29.99
CA ILE A 14 25.36 -1.77 -28.90
C ILE A 14 24.18 -0.80 -29.05
N LEU A 15 24.44 0.49 -29.29
CA LEU A 15 23.38 1.49 -29.45
C LEU A 15 22.46 1.16 -30.63
N LYS A 16 23.03 0.74 -31.78
CA LYS A 16 22.25 0.36 -32.95
C LYS A 16 21.41 -0.90 -32.73
N VAL A 17 21.92 -1.87 -31.97
CA VAL A 17 21.17 -3.06 -31.57
C VAL A 17 20.02 -2.69 -30.64
N MET A 18 20.26 -1.80 -29.68
CA MET A 18 19.26 -1.39 -28.70
C MET A 18 18.17 -0.46 -29.27
N ASP A 19 18.47 0.32 -30.31
CA ASP A 19 17.48 1.09 -31.08
C ASP A 19 16.46 0.19 -31.81
N GLY A 20 16.90 -1.02 -32.21
CA GLY A 20 16.02 -2.05 -32.78
C GLY A 20 15.33 -2.95 -31.76
N ALA A 21 15.66 -2.81 -30.47
CA ALA A 21 15.14 -3.68 -29.41
C ALA A 21 13.80 -3.16 -28.85
N PRO A 22 12.94 -4.05 -28.33
CA PRO A 22 11.75 -3.64 -27.58
C PRO A 22 12.08 -2.75 -26.38
N ALA A 23 11.21 -1.77 -26.08
CA ALA A 23 11.45 -0.79 -25.01
C ALA A 23 11.65 -1.40 -23.62
N ASN A 24 11.13 -2.60 -23.35
CA ASN A 24 11.35 -3.30 -22.09
C ASN A 24 12.76 -3.90 -21.96
N TRP A 25 13.58 -3.91 -23.01
CA TRP A 25 14.96 -4.38 -22.90
C TRP A 25 15.85 -3.39 -22.15
N SER A 26 15.56 -2.09 -22.19
CA SER A 26 16.33 -1.08 -21.45
C SER A 26 16.19 -1.21 -19.93
N THR A 27 15.19 -1.98 -19.44
CA THR A 27 15.05 -2.26 -18.00
C THR A 27 15.90 -3.45 -17.57
N MET A 28 16.23 -4.36 -18.49
CA MET A 28 17.04 -5.56 -18.21
C MET A 28 18.51 -5.37 -18.59
N LEU A 29 18.80 -4.58 -19.62
CA LEU A 29 20.12 -4.34 -20.16
C LEU A 29 20.49 -2.86 -20.03
N THR A 30 21.52 -2.57 -19.23
CA THR A 30 22.04 -1.21 -19.06
C THR A 30 23.13 -0.94 -20.09
N THR A 31 22.81 -0.23 -21.16
CA THR A 31 23.75 -0.02 -22.29
C THR A 31 25.05 0.69 -21.90
N GLN A 32 25.03 1.49 -20.83
CA GLN A 32 26.20 2.20 -20.30
C GLN A 32 27.20 1.28 -19.60
N SER A 33 26.80 0.06 -19.21
CA SER A 33 27.69 -0.89 -18.53
C SER A 33 28.45 -1.82 -19.47
N TYR A 34 28.19 -1.79 -20.77
CA TYR A 34 28.80 -2.69 -21.74
C TYR A 34 29.78 -1.93 -22.64
N GLY A 35 31.07 -2.25 -22.55
CA GLY A 35 32.12 -1.60 -23.36
C GLY A 35 32.31 -2.25 -24.72
N THR A 36 32.03 -3.55 -24.83
CA THR A 36 32.18 -4.32 -26.06
C THR A 36 30.91 -5.08 -26.41
N ALA A 37 30.76 -5.43 -27.69
CA ALA A 37 29.63 -6.24 -28.14
C ALA A 37 29.61 -7.64 -27.48
N GLU A 38 30.78 -8.16 -27.09
CA GLU A 38 30.91 -9.45 -26.38
C GLU A 38 30.33 -9.36 -24.95
N ASP A 39 30.52 -8.23 -24.26
CA ASP A 39 29.93 -7.99 -22.94
C ASP A 39 28.41 -7.99 -23.01
N LEU A 40 27.84 -7.32 -24.03
CA LEU A 40 26.40 -7.32 -24.28
C LEU A 40 25.88 -8.74 -24.54
N GLN A 41 26.56 -9.51 -25.40
CA GLN A 41 26.16 -10.89 -25.70
C GLN A 41 26.18 -11.79 -24.45
N THR A 42 27.17 -11.61 -23.59
CA THR A 42 27.29 -12.35 -22.34
C THR A 42 26.15 -12.00 -21.38
N ALA A 43 25.83 -10.70 -21.26
CA ALA A 43 24.71 -10.24 -20.45
C ALA A 43 23.36 -10.76 -20.97
N MET A 44 23.15 -10.74 -22.29
CA MET A 44 21.94 -11.29 -22.90
C MET A 44 21.76 -12.78 -22.59
N ARG A 45 22.85 -13.58 -22.73
CA ARG A 45 22.82 -15.01 -22.40
C ARG A 45 22.51 -15.25 -20.93
N TYR A 46 23.12 -14.49 -20.03
CA TYR A 46 22.86 -14.60 -18.59
C TYR A 46 21.39 -14.35 -18.26
N HIS A 47 20.77 -13.32 -18.84
CA HIS A 47 19.36 -13.04 -18.62
C HIS A 47 18.44 -14.08 -19.25
N GLU A 48 18.80 -14.63 -20.42
CA GLU A 48 18.08 -15.77 -21.03
C GLU A 48 18.08 -16.99 -20.11
N GLU A 49 19.25 -17.40 -19.60
CA GLU A 49 19.39 -18.54 -18.69
C GLU A 49 18.60 -18.32 -17.40
N THR A 50 18.70 -17.12 -16.80
CA THR A 50 17.96 -16.76 -15.59
C THR A 50 16.44 -16.83 -15.79
N LEU A 51 15.93 -16.33 -16.92
CA LEU A 51 14.50 -16.40 -17.22
C LEU A 51 14.02 -17.84 -17.46
N MET A 52 14.84 -18.67 -18.10
CA MET A 52 14.53 -20.08 -18.34
C MET A 52 14.50 -20.88 -17.04
N ASP A 53 15.39 -20.59 -16.09
CA ASP A 53 15.40 -21.25 -14.79
C ASP A 53 14.22 -20.81 -13.91
N LEU A 54 13.88 -19.52 -13.91
CA LEU A 54 12.67 -19.03 -13.22
C LEU A 54 11.38 -19.62 -13.79
N ASP A 55 11.30 -19.86 -15.11
CA ASP A 55 10.13 -20.53 -15.72
C ASP A 55 10.04 -22.01 -15.33
N ARG A 56 11.18 -22.67 -15.10
CA ARG A 56 11.24 -24.05 -14.59
C ARG A 56 10.84 -24.15 -13.12
N GLU A 57 11.27 -23.18 -12.31
CA GLU A 57 10.95 -23.13 -10.88
C GLU A 57 9.53 -22.64 -10.60
N ARG A 58 8.89 -22.00 -11.58
CA ARG A 58 7.47 -21.72 -11.50
C ARG A 58 6.76 -23.07 -11.36
N PRO A 59 6.05 -23.35 -10.25
CA PRO A 59 5.21 -24.52 -10.18
C PRO A 59 4.27 -24.39 -11.37
N ARG A 60 4.45 -25.26 -12.37
CA ARG A 60 3.45 -25.41 -13.39
C ARG A 60 2.23 -25.87 -12.60
N PHE A 61 1.32 -24.95 -12.32
CA PHE A 61 -0.09 -25.28 -12.19
C PHE A 61 -0.56 -25.76 -13.57
N SER A 62 0.13 -26.76 -14.14
CA SER A 62 -0.39 -27.55 -15.22
C SER A 62 -1.56 -28.26 -14.59
N ASN A 63 -2.75 -27.78 -14.94
CA ASN A 63 -3.93 -28.60 -15.01
C ASN A 63 -3.65 -29.74 -16.00
N GLN A 64 -2.80 -30.69 -15.60
CA GLN A 64 -2.73 -32.01 -16.19
C GLN A 64 -4.00 -32.69 -15.66
N ARG A 65 -5.11 -32.35 -16.31
CA ARG A 65 -6.34 -33.12 -16.22
C ARG A 65 -6.02 -34.41 -16.94
N ASP A 66 -5.62 -35.42 -16.17
CA ASP A 66 -5.66 -36.79 -16.62
C ASP A 66 -7.12 -37.07 -17.01
N ASP A 67 -7.32 -37.11 -18.32
CA ASP A 67 -8.57 -37.36 -18.99
C ASP A 67 -8.77 -38.89 -19.00
N SER A 68 -9.23 -39.42 -17.87
CA SER A 68 -9.81 -40.76 -17.82
C SER A 68 -10.80 -40.86 -16.68
N ASP A 69 -12.07 -40.93 -17.08
CA ASP A 69 -13.13 -41.79 -16.52
C ASP A 69 -14.44 -41.05 -16.16
N HIS A 70 -15.53 -41.73 -16.50
CA HIS A 70 -16.84 -41.22 -16.85
C HIS A 70 -17.68 -40.78 -15.66
N THR A 71 -18.05 -39.50 -15.60
CA THR A 71 -19.37 -39.03 -15.13
C THR A 71 -19.52 -37.59 -15.61
N PHE A 72 -20.52 -37.28 -16.43
CA PHE A 72 -20.93 -35.91 -16.75
C PHE A 72 -21.39 -35.22 -15.46
N LYS A 73 -20.43 -34.71 -14.67
CA LYS A 73 -20.68 -33.70 -13.65
C LYS A 73 -20.85 -32.38 -14.40
N PRO A 74 -21.93 -31.62 -14.19
CA PRO A 74 -22.09 -30.34 -14.87
C PRO A 74 -20.83 -29.50 -14.66
N ALA A 75 -20.29 -29.02 -15.78
CA ALA A 75 -19.10 -28.19 -15.83
C ALA A 75 -19.25 -27.07 -14.81
N TYR A 76 -18.30 -27.02 -13.87
CA TYR A 76 -18.01 -25.93 -12.93
C TYR A 76 -18.90 -24.71 -13.16
N VAL A 77 -20.00 -24.64 -12.42
CA VAL A 77 -20.77 -23.40 -12.32
C VAL A 77 -19.89 -22.48 -11.48
N PRO A 78 -19.44 -21.32 -11.99
CA PRO A 78 -18.68 -20.39 -11.17
C PRO A 78 -19.57 -19.99 -10.00
N TRP A 79 -19.24 -20.48 -8.81
CA TRP A 79 -20.01 -20.17 -7.62
C TRP A 79 -19.68 -18.72 -7.26
N SER A 80 -20.61 -17.80 -7.52
CA SER A 80 -20.49 -16.42 -7.07
C SER A 80 -20.75 -16.41 -5.56
N TYR A 81 -19.71 -16.65 -4.77
CA TYR A 81 -19.78 -16.43 -3.35
C TYR A 81 -20.11 -14.97 -3.09
N LEU A 82 -21.02 -14.73 -2.15
CA LEU A 82 -21.29 -13.37 -1.70
C LEU A 82 -19.97 -12.75 -1.25
N VAL A 83 -19.71 -11.50 -1.62
CA VAL A 83 -18.42 -10.86 -1.33
C VAL A 83 -18.18 -10.88 0.18
N GLY A 84 -17.09 -11.54 0.60
CA GLY A 84 -16.67 -11.67 1.99
C GLY A 84 -17.19 -12.91 2.74
N THR A 85 -17.97 -13.82 2.13
CA THR A 85 -18.31 -15.10 2.76
C THR A 85 -17.17 -16.11 2.62
N CYS A 86 -16.69 -16.65 3.74
CA CYS A 86 -15.85 -17.84 3.77
C CYS A 86 -16.62 -18.96 4.48
N THR A 87 -16.45 -20.21 4.04
CA THR A 87 -17.08 -21.41 4.64
C THR A 87 -16.62 -21.67 6.07
N ASP A 88 -15.48 -21.09 6.45
CA ASP A 88 -14.84 -21.34 7.75
C ASP A 88 -15.24 -20.31 8.81
N LEU A 89 -16.18 -19.41 8.49
CA LEU A 89 -16.67 -18.43 9.47
C LEU A 89 -17.61 -19.10 10.47
N PRO A 90 -17.43 -18.87 11.78
CA PRO A 90 -18.35 -19.37 12.78
C PRO A 90 -19.75 -18.78 12.54
N PRO A 91 -20.82 -19.53 12.86
CA PRO A 91 -22.16 -18.99 12.78
C PRO A 91 -22.30 -17.73 13.66
N PRO A 92 -23.14 -16.76 13.26
CA PRO A 92 -23.35 -15.54 14.03
C PRO A 92 -23.79 -15.88 15.46
N GLN A 93 -23.17 -15.20 16.43
CA GLN A 93 -23.39 -15.47 17.86
C GLN A 93 -24.76 -14.96 18.36
N PHE A 94 -25.34 -13.98 17.65
CA PHE A 94 -26.57 -13.31 18.05
C PHE A 94 -27.75 -13.70 17.16
N PRO A 95 -29.00 -13.66 17.70
CA PRO A 95 -30.19 -13.85 16.88
C PRO A 95 -30.27 -12.83 15.75
N LYS A 96 -30.85 -13.24 14.62
CA LYS A 96 -31.03 -12.39 13.45
C LYS A 96 -31.89 -11.17 13.78
N ASP A 97 -31.34 -9.98 13.56
CA ASP A 97 -32.02 -8.70 13.78
C ASP A 97 -32.27 -8.00 12.44
N ASP A 98 -33.48 -8.15 11.92
CA ASP A 98 -33.93 -7.49 10.68
C ASP A 98 -34.65 -6.15 10.97
N SER A 99 -34.65 -5.68 12.23
CA SER A 99 -35.30 -4.42 12.62
C SER A 99 -34.49 -3.19 12.19
N ASN A 100 -33.17 -3.33 12.11
CA ASN A 100 -32.26 -2.28 11.67
C ASN A 100 -31.93 -2.44 10.18
N ILE A 101 -32.29 -1.43 9.39
CA ILE A 101 -32.05 -1.38 7.95
C ILE A 101 -31.04 -0.26 7.69
N SER A 102 -29.97 -0.59 6.94
CA SER A 102 -28.97 0.39 6.54
C SER A 102 -29.62 1.55 5.79
N LYS A 103 -29.19 2.77 6.08
CA LYS A 103 -29.60 3.97 5.31
C LYS A 103 -29.01 3.97 3.89
N LYS A 104 -27.95 3.19 3.68
CA LYS A 104 -27.25 3.06 2.40
C LYS A 104 -27.61 1.71 1.76
N THR A 105 -26.93 1.34 0.68
CA THR A 105 -27.07 0.02 0.07
C THR A 105 -26.85 -1.09 1.10
N THR A 106 -27.80 -2.03 1.21
CA THR A 106 -27.71 -3.16 2.13
C THR A 106 -26.73 -4.22 1.61
N PRO A 107 -26.17 -5.07 2.49
CA PRO A 107 -25.40 -6.24 2.06
C PRO A 107 -26.14 -7.10 1.03
N LYS A 108 -27.45 -7.32 1.22
CA LYS A 108 -28.32 -8.01 0.27
C LYS A 108 -28.26 -7.41 -1.14
N ALA A 109 -28.42 -6.09 -1.23
CA ALA A 109 -28.43 -5.39 -2.51
C ALA A 109 -27.06 -5.37 -3.21
N LYS A 110 -25.97 -5.52 -2.46
CA LYS A 110 -24.61 -5.63 -3.01
C LYS A 110 -24.17 -7.06 -3.32
N GLY A 111 -24.97 -8.07 -2.98
CA GLY A 111 -24.50 -9.46 -3.01
C GLY A 111 -23.29 -9.67 -2.08
N ALA A 112 -23.26 -8.96 -0.95
CA ALA A 112 -22.21 -9.09 0.08
C ALA A 112 -22.67 -10.04 1.18
N ARG A 113 -21.73 -10.50 2.01
CA ARG A 113 -22.05 -11.39 3.13
C ARG A 113 -23.07 -10.77 4.11
N PRO A 114 -23.93 -11.58 4.75
CA PRO A 114 -24.74 -11.11 5.86
C PRO A 114 -23.86 -10.62 7.02
N CYS A 115 -24.48 -9.86 7.92
CA CYS A 115 -23.82 -9.34 9.11
C CYS A 115 -23.15 -10.48 9.90
N HIS A 116 -21.87 -10.34 10.22
CA HIS A 116 -21.10 -11.34 10.97
C HIS A 116 -21.63 -11.54 12.40
N HIS A 117 -22.25 -10.52 12.98
CA HIS A 117 -22.73 -10.57 14.36
C HIS A 117 -24.07 -11.32 14.49
N CYS A 118 -25.05 -10.98 13.64
CA CYS A 118 -26.43 -11.49 13.75
C CYS A 118 -26.93 -12.25 12.52
N GLY A 119 -26.22 -12.21 11.38
CA GLY A 119 -26.66 -12.86 10.15
C GLY A 119 -27.74 -12.11 9.36
N SER A 120 -28.09 -10.87 9.72
CA SER A 120 -29.01 -10.06 8.91
C SER A 120 -28.35 -9.56 7.63
N GLU A 121 -29.10 -9.52 6.53
CA GLU A 121 -28.64 -8.96 5.25
C GLU A 121 -29.07 -7.49 5.07
N LEU A 122 -29.76 -6.90 6.06
CA LEU A 122 -30.37 -5.57 5.97
C LEU A 122 -29.49 -4.44 6.49
N HIS A 123 -28.45 -4.74 7.27
CA HIS A 123 -27.51 -3.75 7.79
C HIS A 123 -26.06 -4.24 7.71
N TRP A 124 -25.11 -3.30 7.70
CA TRP A 124 -23.68 -3.62 7.73
C TRP A 124 -23.23 -3.95 9.15
N ASP A 125 -22.13 -4.71 9.32
CA ASP A 125 -21.59 -5.07 10.63
C ASP A 125 -21.50 -3.88 11.60
N LYS A 126 -20.98 -2.73 11.13
CA LYS A 126 -20.82 -1.51 11.94
C LYS A 126 -22.13 -0.87 12.40
N GLU A 127 -23.23 -1.18 11.72
CA GLU A 127 -24.57 -0.71 12.03
C GLU A 127 -25.29 -1.69 12.96
N CYS A 128 -24.82 -2.93 13.10
CA CYS A 128 -25.42 -3.94 13.95
C CYS A 128 -25.44 -3.49 15.42
N LYS A 129 -26.55 -3.75 16.13
CA LYS A 129 -26.69 -3.50 17.57
C LYS A 129 -25.59 -4.17 18.40
N TYR A 130 -25.11 -5.31 17.94
CA TYR A 130 -24.11 -6.12 18.63
C TYR A 130 -22.66 -5.76 18.23
N SER A 131 -22.46 -4.83 17.29
CA SER A 131 -21.12 -4.38 16.91
C SER A 131 -20.54 -3.45 17.97
N LYS A 132 -19.39 -3.85 18.53
CA LYS A 132 -18.59 -2.98 19.39
C LYS A 132 -17.76 -2.04 18.51
N ARG A 133 -17.98 -0.74 18.64
CA ARG A 133 -17.13 0.27 17.98
C ARG A 133 -15.86 0.44 18.79
N THR A 134 -14.86 -0.38 18.50
CA THR A 134 -13.51 -0.17 19.03
C THR A 134 -12.73 0.68 18.04
N ALA A 135 -12.13 1.77 18.53
CA ALA A 135 -11.11 2.49 17.78
C ALA A 135 -9.84 1.61 17.79
N CYS A 136 -9.38 1.20 16.61
CA CYS A 136 -8.06 0.59 16.49
C CYS A 136 -7.04 1.73 16.45
N VAL A 137 -6.37 1.98 17.57
CA VAL A 137 -5.21 2.87 17.59
C VAL A 137 -4.01 2.02 17.20
N ARG A 138 -3.42 2.30 16.04
CA ARG A 138 -2.10 1.78 15.70
C ARG A 138 -1.10 2.76 16.30
N LEU A 139 -0.64 2.47 17.51
CA LEU A 139 0.50 3.16 18.09
C LEU A 139 1.73 2.68 17.32
N CYS A 140 2.36 3.59 16.59
CA CYS A 140 3.70 3.36 16.06
C CYS A 140 4.68 3.76 17.15
N GLU A 141 5.53 2.82 17.55
CA GLU A 141 6.69 3.14 18.38
C GLU A 141 7.74 3.77 17.46
N ILE A 142 8.08 5.02 17.73
CA ILE A 142 9.20 5.70 17.06
C ILE A 142 10.42 5.47 17.93
N SER A 143 11.54 5.08 17.33
CA SER A 143 12.77 4.86 18.08
C SER A 143 13.36 6.20 18.55
N VAL A 144 14.15 6.17 19.62
CA VAL A 144 14.81 7.39 20.14
C VAL A 144 15.76 7.96 19.09
N ASP A 145 16.48 7.08 18.38
CA ASP A 145 17.39 7.46 17.29
C ASP A 145 16.64 8.15 16.14
N ASP A 146 15.41 7.71 15.80
CA ASP A 146 14.59 8.38 14.77
C ASP A 146 14.10 9.76 15.22
N LEU A 147 13.83 9.95 16.51
CA LEU A 147 13.47 11.26 17.06
C LEU A 147 14.65 12.22 17.02
N GLU A 148 15.83 11.77 17.43
CA GLU A 148 17.07 12.57 17.38
C GLU A 148 17.43 12.92 15.93
N ALA A 149 17.34 11.96 15.01
CA ALA A 149 17.56 12.22 13.59
C ALA A 149 16.55 13.23 12.99
N GLN A 150 15.31 13.25 13.49
CA GLN A 150 14.32 14.23 13.09
C GLN A 150 14.66 15.62 13.64
N ASP A 151 15.03 15.73 14.91
CA ASP A 151 15.44 16.99 15.53
C ASP A 151 16.67 17.59 14.81
N GLU A 152 17.67 16.77 14.49
CA GLU A 152 18.85 17.20 13.72
C GLU A 152 18.49 17.69 12.30
N TYR A 153 17.53 17.02 11.65
CA TYR A 153 17.05 17.43 10.32
C TYR A 153 16.32 18.78 10.37
N GLU A 154 15.44 18.96 11.36
CA GLU A 154 14.68 20.20 11.57
C GLU A 154 15.64 21.37 11.87
N GLU A 155 16.64 21.17 12.73
CA GLU A 155 17.67 22.18 13.02
C GLU A 155 18.46 22.57 11.77
N LEU A 156 18.90 21.59 10.95
CA LEU A 156 19.59 21.88 9.69
C LEU A 156 18.72 22.67 8.71
N PHE A 157 17.43 22.34 8.63
CA PHE A 157 16.48 23.01 7.75
C PHE A 157 16.22 24.47 8.18
N ASP A 158 16.00 24.70 9.47
CA ASP A 158 15.76 26.04 10.02
C ASP A 158 17.00 26.94 9.86
N ASN A 159 18.19 26.40 10.12
CA ASN A 159 19.45 27.10 9.86
C ASN A 159 19.68 27.41 8.37
N LEU A 160 19.13 26.58 7.46
CA LEU A 160 19.14 26.83 6.02
C LEU A 160 18.12 27.89 5.60
N SER A 161 17.03 28.04 6.35
CA SER A 161 16.03 29.07 6.13
C SER A 161 16.56 30.46 6.52
N ASP A 162 17.34 30.55 7.59
CA ASP A 162 17.93 31.81 8.05
C ASP A 162 19.14 32.26 7.20
N ASN A 163 19.85 31.32 6.55
CA ASN A 163 20.99 31.63 5.69
C ASN A 163 20.64 31.79 4.20
N LYS A 164 19.42 31.42 3.80
CA LYS A 164 18.91 31.68 2.45
C LYS A 164 18.32 33.09 2.41
N THR A 165 19.16 34.03 2.00
CA THR A 165 18.75 35.32 1.47
C THR A 165 17.79 35.08 0.30
N LEU A 166 16.50 34.94 0.60
CA LEU A 166 15.38 34.85 -0.34
C LEU A 166 15.06 36.28 -0.83
N GLN A 167 16.07 36.97 -1.35
CA GLN A 167 15.95 38.34 -1.88
C GLN A 167 16.40 38.49 -3.34
N ASP A 168 16.87 37.42 -3.99
CA ASP A 168 17.35 37.52 -5.38
C ASP A 168 16.53 36.75 -6.44
N PHE A 169 15.57 35.89 -6.05
CA PHE A 169 14.75 35.17 -7.03
C PHE A 169 13.45 35.89 -7.43
N ASP A 170 12.90 36.76 -6.56
CA ASP A 170 11.69 37.55 -6.87
C ASP A 170 11.97 38.83 -7.66
N SER A 171 13.20 39.35 -7.63
CA SER A 171 13.59 40.58 -8.34
C SER A 171 13.66 40.39 -9.87
N ALA A 172 13.87 39.16 -10.35
CA ALA A 172 13.93 38.86 -11.79
C ALA A 172 12.56 38.80 -12.47
N LEU A 173 11.48 38.59 -11.70
CA LEU A 173 10.12 38.47 -12.23
C LEU A 173 9.38 39.81 -12.31
N GLN A 174 9.89 40.86 -11.66
CA GLN A 174 9.24 42.18 -11.62
C GLN A 174 9.76 43.18 -12.68
N SER A 175 10.86 42.87 -13.38
CA SER A 175 11.46 43.79 -14.39
C SER A 175 10.79 43.70 -15.77
N SER A 176 9.93 42.70 -16.02
CA SER A 176 9.36 42.48 -17.35
C SER A 176 7.83 42.29 -17.35
N LYS A 177 7.08 43.31 -16.90
CA LYS A 177 5.80 43.75 -17.51
C LYS A 177 5.13 44.83 -16.67
N SER A 178 5.51 46.07 -16.92
CA SER A 178 4.63 47.23 -16.76
C SER A 178 4.17 47.69 -18.15
N SER A 179 2.91 47.43 -18.48
CA SER A 179 2.09 48.35 -19.28
C SER A 179 0.60 47.99 -19.14
N ASN A 180 -0.07 48.79 -18.30
CA ASN A 180 -1.42 49.38 -18.42
C ASN A 180 -2.65 48.45 -18.35
N LEU A 181 -3.45 48.54 -17.25
CA LEU A 181 -4.69 49.35 -17.04
C LEU A 181 -5.94 48.46 -17.28
N GLU A 182 -6.95 48.27 -16.42
CA GLU A 182 -7.77 49.15 -15.57
C GLU A 182 -8.61 48.34 -14.54
N GLY A 183 -8.87 48.94 -13.34
CA GLY A 183 -10.09 48.76 -12.50
C GLY A 183 -10.23 47.49 -11.63
N CYS A 184 -10.75 47.47 -10.39
CA CYS A 184 -11.42 48.48 -9.55
C CYS A 184 -11.52 47.96 -8.09
N SER A 185 -11.36 48.88 -7.13
CA SER A 185 -11.87 48.91 -5.75
C SER A 185 -11.25 48.09 -4.61
N THR A 186 -10.50 48.86 -3.81
CA THR A 186 -10.19 48.81 -2.38
C THR A 186 -11.29 48.24 -1.46
N ASN A 187 -10.93 47.39 -0.49
CA ASN A 187 -10.82 47.75 0.94
C ASN A 187 -10.31 46.57 1.79
N GLN A 188 -9.25 46.84 2.56
CA GLN A 188 -8.65 46.04 3.65
C GLN A 188 -9.24 46.51 5.00
N PRO A 189 -8.79 46.01 6.17
CA PRO A 189 -8.66 44.63 6.71
C PRO A 189 -9.67 44.39 7.86
N ASP A 190 -9.75 43.18 8.39
CA ASP A 190 -9.86 42.99 9.85
C ASP A 190 -9.16 41.68 10.25
N SER A 191 -8.23 41.81 11.19
CA SER A 191 -7.38 40.76 11.75
C SER A 191 -7.97 40.25 13.05
N GLU A 192 -8.25 38.94 13.15
CA GLU A 192 -8.52 38.28 14.42
C GLU A 192 -7.49 37.17 14.66
N THR A 193 -6.50 37.49 15.49
CA THR A 193 -5.60 36.56 16.16
C THR A 193 -6.41 35.78 17.21
N GLN A 194 -6.61 34.47 17.01
CA GLN A 194 -7.17 33.59 18.04
C GLN A 194 -6.05 33.02 18.91
N THR A 195 -5.95 33.57 20.12
CA THR A 195 -5.13 33.09 21.23
C THR A 195 -5.78 31.85 21.85
N TYR A 196 -5.11 30.70 21.83
CA TYR A 196 -5.56 29.50 22.55
C TYR A 196 -4.88 29.43 23.93
N HIS A 197 -5.70 29.40 24.97
CA HIS A 197 -5.26 29.11 26.34
C HIS A 197 -5.27 27.60 26.56
N VAL A 198 -4.09 27.02 26.81
CA VAL A 198 -3.95 25.62 27.24
C VAL A 198 -4.11 25.58 28.76
N THR A 199 -5.23 25.06 29.24
CA THR A 199 -5.43 24.73 30.66
C THR A 199 -4.96 23.32 30.93
N ALA A 200 -3.89 23.16 31.69
CA ALA A 200 -3.43 21.88 32.21
C ALA A 200 -4.35 21.41 33.35
N THR A 201 -5.12 20.35 33.12
CA THR A 201 -5.85 19.63 34.19
C THR A 201 -5.00 18.47 34.70
N SER A 202 -4.50 18.62 35.92
CA SER A 202 -3.90 17.55 36.72
C SER A 202 -4.97 16.51 37.05
N HIS A 203 -4.76 15.25 36.66
CA HIS A 203 -5.55 14.12 37.12
C HIS A 203 -4.69 13.25 38.04
N GLU A 204 -5.09 13.18 39.31
CA GLU A 204 -4.49 12.33 40.34
C GLU A 204 -4.58 10.85 39.97
N ALA A 205 -3.43 10.17 39.99
CA ALA A 205 -3.33 8.73 39.79
C ALA A 205 -3.82 7.98 41.03
N THR A 206 -4.99 7.35 40.96
CA THR A 206 -5.45 6.39 41.97
C THR A 206 -4.95 4.99 41.61
N ILE A 207 -3.99 4.49 42.40
CA ILE A 207 -3.41 3.14 42.28
C ILE A 207 -4.43 2.12 42.80
N PHE A 208 -5.04 1.34 41.92
CA PHE A 208 -5.80 0.13 42.28
C PHE A 208 -4.83 -1.05 42.45
N LYS A 209 -4.60 -1.50 43.69
CA LYS A 209 -3.98 -2.79 43.98
C LYS A 209 -4.98 -3.91 43.66
N ALA A 210 -4.75 -4.63 42.56
CA ALA A 210 -5.47 -5.85 42.26
C ALA A 210 -4.78 -7.04 42.95
N THR A 211 -5.43 -7.60 43.97
CA THR A 211 -5.07 -8.90 44.55
C THR A 211 -5.55 -10.01 43.59
N MET A 212 -4.63 -10.77 43.00
CA MET A 212 -4.98 -11.92 42.17
C MET A 212 -5.52 -13.09 43.02
N PRO A 213 -6.61 -13.76 42.60
CA PRO A 213 -7.02 -15.03 43.20
C PRO A 213 -6.13 -16.19 42.73
N PRO A 214 -6.02 -17.28 43.52
CA PRO A 214 -5.11 -18.38 43.22
C PRO A 214 -5.54 -19.20 41.99
N PHE A 215 -4.52 -19.54 41.21
CA PHE A 215 -4.55 -20.34 39.99
C PHE A 215 -5.08 -21.76 40.29
N LYS A 216 -6.23 -22.15 39.70
CA LYS A 216 -6.71 -23.54 39.74
C LYS A 216 -6.10 -24.30 38.57
N GLN A 217 -5.29 -25.33 38.89
CA GLN A 217 -4.74 -26.25 37.90
C GLN A 217 -5.85 -27.09 37.24
N PRO A 218 -5.72 -27.43 35.95
CA PRO A 218 -6.67 -28.31 35.28
C PRO A 218 -6.48 -29.78 35.71
N LEU A 219 -7.61 -30.42 36.02
CA LEU A 219 -7.72 -31.85 36.31
C LEU A 219 -7.32 -32.67 35.07
N ASN A 220 -6.31 -33.52 35.26
CA ASN A 220 -5.81 -34.50 34.31
C ASN A 220 -6.91 -35.55 34.02
N ARG A 221 -7.43 -35.57 32.78
CA ARG A 221 -8.35 -36.62 32.32
C ARG A 221 -7.52 -37.80 31.82
N GLN A 222 -7.38 -38.81 32.67
CA GLN A 222 -6.91 -40.13 32.27
C GLN A 222 -7.90 -40.76 31.29
N THR A 223 -7.44 -41.04 30.08
CA THR A 223 -8.07 -41.98 29.16
C THR A 223 -7.69 -43.39 29.57
N HIS A 224 -8.67 -44.20 29.98
CA HIS A 224 -8.53 -45.66 30.07
C HIS A 224 -9.01 -46.30 28.76
N CYS A 225 -8.31 -47.37 28.40
CA CYS A 225 -8.37 -48.20 27.20
C CYS A 225 -9.78 -48.64 26.76
#